data_AF-A0A382T8T9-F1
#
_entry.id   AF-A0A382T8T9-F1
#
_cell.length_a   1.000
_cell.length_b   1.000
_cell.length_c   1.000
_cell.angle_alpha   90.00
_cell.angle_beta   90.00
_cell.angle_gamma   90.00
#
_symmetry.space_group_name_H-M   'P 1'
#
loop_
_entity.id
_entity.type
_entity.pdbx_description
1 polymer ?
#
loop_
_entity_poly.entity_id
_entity_poly.type
_entity_poly.pdbx_seq_one_letter_code
_entity_poly.pdbx_strand_id
1 'polypeptide(L)'
;MTAIPAIIYDGECRFCLWSVGRIRRAAREGQFEFVPRQQPGLDERFPILAQSDFNTGLRLMHTDGTVHVGADGVYEIYRRLTPYHLVAWIYRLPLF
;
A
#
# COMPACT_ATOMS: atom_id res chain seq x y z
N MET A 1 -10.15 2.09 -19.83
CA MET A 1 -9.08 2.67 -18.99
C MET A 1 -8.99 1.80 -17.76
N THR A 2 -8.04 0.87 -17.70
CA THR A 2 -7.82 0.04 -16.50
C THR A 2 -7.28 0.94 -15.42
N ALA A 3 -8.13 1.31 -14.48
CA ALA A 3 -7.70 2.04 -13.31
C ALA A 3 -6.76 1.13 -12.52
N ILE A 4 -5.58 1.65 -12.15
CA ILE A 4 -4.58 0.91 -11.39
C ILE A 4 -4.68 1.29 -9.91
N PRO A 5 -4.53 0.32 -8.99
CA PRO A 5 -4.61 0.60 -7.56
C PRO A 5 -3.47 1.51 -7.10
N ALA A 6 -3.77 2.47 -6.23
CA ALA A 6 -2.80 3.43 -5.71
C ALA A 6 -2.34 3.04 -4.31
N ILE A 7 -1.03 2.87 -4.15
CA ILE A 7 -0.33 2.63 -2.90
C ILE A 7 0.09 3.97 -2.33
N ILE A 8 -0.53 4.34 -1.22
CA ILE A 8 -0.21 5.54 -0.49
C ILE A 8 0.67 5.15 0.69
N TYR A 9 1.83 5.78 0.78
CA TYR A 9 2.80 5.47 1.83
C TYR A 9 3.29 6.75 2.49
N ASP A 10 3.73 6.60 3.73
CA ASP A 10 4.40 7.67 4.44
C ASP A 10 5.89 7.72 4.07
N GLY A 11 6.30 8.85 3.46
CA GLY A 11 7.70 9.12 3.12
C GLY A 11 8.64 9.29 4.31
N GLU A 12 8.13 9.49 5.53
CA GLU A 12 8.97 9.62 6.74
C GLU A 12 9.16 8.29 7.48
N CYS A 13 8.37 7.27 7.15
CA CYS A 13 8.48 5.96 7.78
C CYS A 13 9.48 5.06 7.02
N ARG A 14 10.62 4.75 7.66
CA ARG A 14 11.64 3.84 7.10
C ARG A 14 11.07 2.46 6.73
N PHE A 15 10.12 1.95 7.51
CA PHE A 15 9.44 0.68 7.23
C PHE A 15 8.57 0.75 5.97
N CYS A 16 7.83 1.86 5.79
CA CYS A 16 7.01 2.09 4.61
C CYS A 16 7.87 2.20 3.35
N LEU A 17 8.94 3.02 3.40
CA LEU A 17 9.88 3.18 2.29
C LEU A 17 10.53 1.85 1.89
N TRP A 18 10.98 1.05 2.87
CA TRP A 18 11.57 -0.26 2.61
C TRP A 18 10.57 -1.22 1.94
N SER A 19 9.33 -1.26 2.45
CA SER A 19 8.27 -2.10 1.92
C SER A 19 7.89 -1.70 0.49
N VAL A 20 7.69 -0.40 0.23
CA VAL A 20 7.39 0.14 -1.10
C VAL A 20 8.52 -0.14 -2.08
N GLY A 21 9.78 0.01 -1.67
CA GLY A 21 10.93 -0.31 -2.53
C GLY A 21 10.97 -1.79 -2.93
N ARG A 22 10.60 -2.70 -2.02
CA ARG A 22 10.50 -4.15 -2.28
C ARG A 22 9.33 -4.46 -3.20
N ILE A 23 8.17 -3.88 -2.91
CA ILE A 23 6.94 -3.99 -3.72
C ILE A 23 7.22 -3.49 -5.13
N ARG A 24 7.83 -2.32 -5.32
CA ARG A 24 8.12 -1.73 -6.63
C ARG A 24 9.07 -2.58 -7.47
N ARG A 25 10.04 -3.26 -6.84
CA ARG A 25 10.93 -4.21 -7.53
C ARG A 25 10.22 -5.50 -7.95
N ALA A 26 9.22 -5.91 -7.19
CA ALA A 26 8.46 -7.13 -7.43
C ALA A 26 7.27 -6.93 -8.37
N ALA A 27 6.68 -5.73 -8.31
CA ALA A 27 5.53 -5.32 -9.09
C ALA A 27 5.92 -5.20 -10.55
N ARG A 28 4.98 -5.56 -11.42
CA ARG A 28 5.13 -5.24 -12.85
C ARG A 28 4.86 -3.75 -13.05
N GLU A 29 5.49 -3.19 -14.08
CA GLU A 29 5.26 -1.81 -14.48
C GLU A 29 3.76 -1.60 -14.79
N GLY A 30 3.15 -0.57 -14.21
CA GLY A 30 1.71 -0.32 -14.34
C GLY A 30 0.80 -1.21 -13.48
N GLN A 31 1.33 -2.02 -12.55
CA GLN A 31 0.50 -2.83 -11.66
C GLN A 31 -0.05 -2.04 -10.46
N PHE A 32 0.72 -1.06 -9.97
CA PHE A 32 0.36 -0.19 -8.85
C PHE A 32 0.89 1.23 -9.09
N GLU A 33 0.11 2.25 -8.70
CA GLU A 33 0.54 3.64 -8.62
C GLU A 33 1.16 3.87 -7.22
N PHE A 34 2.34 4.47 -7.10
CA PHE A 34 2.96 4.76 -5.80
C PHE A 34 2.88 6.26 -5.53
N VAL A 35 2.19 6.64 -4.46
CA VAL A 35 1.93 8.04 -4.14
C VAL A 35 2.39 8.34 -2.72
N PRO A 36 3.34 9.26 -2.51
CA PRO A 36 3.72 9.68 -1.16
C PRO A 36 2.59 10.50 -0.54
N ARG A 37 2.31 10.29 0.75
CA ARG A 37 1.32 11.09 1.51
C ARG A 37 1.62 12.59 1.45
N GLN A 38 2.90 12.95 1.36
CA GLN A 38 3.37 14.34 1.28
C GLN A 38 3.00 15.04 -0.04
N GLN A 39 2.39 14.34 -1.00
CA GLN A 39 2.01 14.94 -2.27
C GLN A 39 0.85 15.95 -2.08
N PRO A 40 1.01 17.21 -2.52
CA PRO A 40 -0.05 18.20 -2.42
C PRO A 40 -1.28 17.78 -3.24
N GLY A 41 -2.47 17.91 -2.68
CA GLY A 41 -3.75 17.54 -3.32
C GLY A 41 -4.19 16.09 -3.09
N LEU A 42 -3.44 15.30 -2.32
CA LEU A 42 -3.81 13.91 -2.05
C LEU A 42 -5.07 13.80 -1.17
N ASP A 43 -5.23 14.69 -0.20
CA ASP A 43 -6.42 14.74 0.67
C ASP A 43 -7.68 15.13 -0.12
N GLU A 44 -7.51 15.90 -1.19
CA GLU A 44 -8.58 16.30 -2.11
C GLU A 44 -8.97 15.15 -3.05
N ARG A 45 -7.98 14.39 -3.53
CA ARG A 45 -8.19 13.17 -4.33
C ARG A 45 -8.73 12.00 -3.50
N PHE A 46 -8.39 11.94 -2.21
CA PHE A 46 -8.77 10.85 -1.31
C PHE A 46 -9.12 11.40 0.09
N PRO A 47 -10.36 11.91 0.30
CA PRO A 47 -10.79 12.48 1.58
C PRO A 47 -10.79 11.48 2.74
N ILE A 48 -10.78 10.17 2.45
CA ILE A 48 -10.62 9.10 3.45
C ILE A 48 -9.22 9.08 4.11
N LEU A 49 -8.22 9.72 3.49
CA LEU A 49 -6.87 9.88 4.07
C LEU A 49 -6.81 10.94 5.16
N ALA A 50 -7.71 11.93 5.10
CA ALA A 50 -7.82 13.00 6.08
C ALA A 50 -8.57 12.55 7.34
N GLN A 51 -9.50 11.59 7.21
CA GLN A 51 -10.38 11.15 8.30
C GLN A 51 -9.82 10.01 9.15
N SER A 52 -8.96 9.16 8.60
CA SER A 52 -8.40 8.03 9.35
C SER A 52 -7.02 8.36 9.88
N ASP A 53 -6.82 8.18 11.18
CA ASP A 53 -5.53 8.27 11.87
C ASP A 53 -4.46 7.50 11.07
N PHE A 54 -3.53 8.24 10.46
CA PHE A 54 -2.38 7.66 9.77
C PHE A 54 -1.34 7.28 10.80
N ASN A 55 -1.71 6.37 11.70
CA ASN A 55 -0.78 5.90 12.72
C ASN A 55 0.17 4.89 12.06
N THR A 56 1.18 5.43 11.38
CA THR A 56 2.35 4.71 10.83
C THR A 56 2.00 3.50 9.95
N GLY A 57 1.55 3.72 8.70
CA GLY A 57 1.22 2.60 7.83
C GLY A 57 1.06 2.93 6.35
N LEU A 58 1.20 1.90 5.53
CA LEU A 58 0.92 1.91 4.10
C LEU A 58 -0.59 1.73 3.88
N ARG A 59 -1.15 2.36 2.84
CA ARG A 59 -2.55 2.18 2.43
C ARG A 59 -2.64 1.80 0.96
N LEU A 60 -3.56 0.91 0.65
CA LEU A 60 -3.88 0.50 -0.70
C LEU A 60 -5.27 1.00 -1.05
N MET A 61 -5.34 1.89 -2.04
CA MET A 61 -6.58 2.36 -2.65
C MET A 61 -6.87 1.50 -3.87
N HIS A 62 -7.96 0.74 -3.82
CA HIS A 62 -8.54 0.16 -5.01
C HIS A 62 -9.39 1.17 -5.75
N THR A 63 -9.49 0.94 -7.05
CA THR A 63 -10.26 1.76 -7.97
C THR A 63 -11.77 1.53 -7.84
N ASP A 64 -12.14 0.46 -7.16
CA ASP A 64 -13.50 0.12 -6.74
C ASP A 64 -13.95 0.93 -5.50
N GLY A 65 -13.03 1.71 -4.90
CA GLY A 65 -13.29 2.47 -3.66
C GLY A 65 -12.91 1.71 -2.39
N THR A 66 -12.50 0.44 -2.49
CA THR A 66 -12.00 -0.34 -1.35
C THR A 66 -10.67 0.19 -0.87
N VAL A 67 -10.56 0.43 0.45
CA VAL A 67 -9.34 0.93 1.08
C VAL A 67 -8.85 -0.07 2.10
N HIS A 68 -7.63 -0.57 1.90
CA HIS A 68 -6.95 -1.41 2.87
C HIS A 68 -5.90 -0.59 3.61
N VAL A 69 -5.87 -0.69 4.93
CA VAL A 69 -5.05 0.15 5.81
C VAL A 69 -4.02 -0.69 6.54
N GLY A 70 -2.79 -0.19 6.64
CA GLY A 70 -1.73 -0.77 7.45
C GLY A 70 -1.31 -2.17 6.95
N ALA A 71 -1.22 -3.12 7.88
CA ALA A 71 -0.79 -4.49 7.60
C ALA A 71 -1.70 -5.21 6.59
N ASP A 72 -3.00 -4.89 6.58
CA ASP A 72 -3.97 -5.47 5.64
C ASP A 72 -3.71 -5.01 4.20
N GLY A 73 -3.37 -3.73 4.03
CA GLY A 73 -3.00 -3.18 2.72
C GLY A 73 -1.69 -3.76 2.18
N VAL A 74 -0.68 -3.91 3.05
CA VAL A 74 0.57 -4.61 2.69
C VAL A 74 0.27 -6.06 2.30
N TYR A 75 -0.57 -6.76 3.05
CA TYR A 75 -0.94 -8.14 2.77
C TYR A 75 -1.61 -8.29 1.39
N GLU A 76 -2.60 -7.46 1.08
CA GLU A 76 -3.28 -7.46 -0.22
C GLU A 76 -2.33 -7.19 -1.39
N ILE A 77 -1.36 -6.29 -1.20
CA ILE A 77 -0.32 -6.02 -2.20
C ILE A 77 0.56 -7.25 -2.39
N TYR A 78 1.10 -7.80 -1.30
CA TYR A 78 2.00 -8.95 -1.35
C TYR A 78 1.33 -10.18 -1.96
N ARG A 79 0.04 -10.39 -1.72
CA ARG A 79 -0.75 -11.46 -2.34
C ARG A 79 -0.82 -11.32 -3.86
N ARG A 80 -0.78 -10.11 -4.40
CA ARG A 80 -0.82 -9.82 -5.85
C ARG A 80 0.57 -9.79 -6.51
N LEU A 81 1.64 -9.90 -5.71
CA LEU A 81 3.03 -9.92 -6.18
C LEU A 81 3.57 -11.35 -6.24
N THR A 82 4.10 -11.76 -7.39
CA THR A 82 4.79 -13.05 -7.52
C THR A 82 6.31 -12.83 -7.45
N PRO A 83 7.08 -13.58 -6.63
CA PRO A 83 6.70 -14.70 -5.76
C PRO A 83 6.37 -14.31 -4.30
N TYR A 84 6.25 -13.02 -4.00
CA TYR A 84 6.02 -12.50 -2.64
C TYR A 84 4.71 -12.96 -1.99
N HIS A 85 3.75 -13.46 -2.76
CA HIS A 85 2.55 -14.14 -2.28
C HIS A 85 2.87 -15.31 -1.34
N LEU A 86 4.02 -15.99 -1.52
CA LEU A 86 4.48 -17.06 -0.62
C LEU A 86 4.92 -16.52 0.75
N VAL A 87 5.51 -15.32 0.78
CA VAL A 87 5.97 -14.66 2.01
C VAL A 87 4.80 -13.96 2.73
N ALA A 88 3.75 -13.57 2.01
CA ALA A 88 2.52 -13.03 2.60
C ALA A 88 1.91 -13.99 3.63
N TRP A 89 2.10 -15.30 3.46
CA TRP A 89 1.65 -16.31 4.41
C TRP A 89 2.36 -16.25 5.76
N ILE A 90 3.62 -15.78 5.82
CA ILE A 90 4.37 -15.60 7.09
C ILE A 90 3.75 -14.50 7.95
N TYR A 91 3.17 -13.45 7.34
CA TYR A 91 2.46 -12.40 8.09
C TYR A 91 1.18 -12.91 8.77
N ARG A 92 0.73 -14.12 8.44
CA ARG A 92 -0.41 -14.79 9.09
C ARG A 92 -0.03 -15.60 10.32
N LEU A 93 1.27 -15.69 10.66
CA LEU A 93 1.72 -16.36 11.88
C LEU A 93 1.57 -15.39 13.06
N PRO A 94 0.62 -15.61 13.98
CA PRO A 94 0.69 -14.95 15.27
C PRO A 94 1.95 -15.48 15.96
N LEU A 95 2.97 -14.63 16.10
CA LEU A 95 4.04 -14.90 17.05
C LEU A 95 3.41 -14.74 18.44
N PHE A 96 2.87 -15.85 18.94
CA PHE A 96 2.40 -16.05 20.31
C PHE A 96 3.58 -16.38 21.21
#